data_AF-A0A945JPQ1-F1
#
_entry.id   AF-A0A945JPQ1-F1
#
_cell.length_a   1.000
_cell.length_b   1.000
_cell.length_c   1.000
_cell.angle_alpha   90.00
_cell.angle_beta   90.00
_cell.angle_gamma   90.00
#
_symmetry.space_group_name_H-M   'P 1'
#
loop_
_entity.id
_entity.type
_entity.pdbx_description
1 polymer ?
#
loop_
_entity_poly.entity_id
_entity_poly.type
_entity_poly.pdbx_seq_one_letter_code
_entity_poly.pdbx_strand_id
1 'polypeptide(L)'
;MSRNLIALQNKFLGEGQTVYDALARIHAEKGHIEHADILALAREHNLPPAHVRATAEFYDELSQTAPAQRTLKICNGEACRAAGCDALIERCETDLAVTAG
;
A
#
# COMPACT_ATOMS: atom_id res chain seq x y z
N MET A 1 31.16 11.09 13.72
CA MET A 1 29.96 11.12 12.85
C MET A 1 28.86 11.86 13.58
N SER A 2 28.20 12.84 12.93
CA SER A 2 27.22 13.70 13.62
C SER A 2 25.98 12.89 14.02
N ARG A 3 25.50 13.11 15.24
CA ARG A 3 24.29 12.49 15.79
C ARG A 3 23.03 12.75 14.93
N ASN A 4 23.06 13.83 14.13
CA ASN A 4 22.01 14.22 13.20
C ASN A 4 21.97 13.36 11.94
N LEU A 5 23.11 12.79 11.51
CA LEU A 5 23.14 11.91 10.33
C LEU A 5 22.42 10.59 10.61
N ILE A 6 22.58 10.05 11.81
CA ILE A 6 21.85 8.85 12.27
C ILE A 6 20.36 9.15 12.37
N ALA A 7 19.95 10.32 12.87
CA ALA A 7 18.53 10.69 12.91
C ALA A 7 17.89 10.84 11.52
N LEU A 8 18.65 11.33 10.52
CA LEU A 8 18.20 11.43 9.13
C LEU A 8 18.26 10.08 8.39
N GLN A 9 19.29 9.27 8.67
CA GLN A 9 19.40 7.87 8.22
C GLN A 9 18.47 6.93 8.97
N ASN A 10 17.81 7.34 10.05
CA ASN A 10 16.71 6.62 10.70
C ASN A 10 15.35 7.08 10.15
N LYS A 11 15.31 8.22 9.45
CA LYS A 11 14.11 8.69 8.72
C LYS A 11 13.91 7.94 7.40
N PHE A 12 14.94 7.26 6.92
CA PHE A 12 14.95 6.34 5.77
C PHE A 12 15.62 5.04 6.22
N LEU A 13 15.48 3.89 5.53
CA LEU A 13 16.05 2.61 6.00
C LEU A 13 17.59 2.52 5.88
N GLY A 14 18.27 3.62 5.53
CA GLY A 14 19.63 3.62 5.00
C GLY A 14 19.67 3.28 3.49
N GLU A 15 20.81 3.55 2.84
CA GLU A 15 21.09 3.17 1.44
C GLU A 15 20.03 3.50 0.37
N GLY A 16 19.32 4.63 0.52
CA GLY A 16 18.32 5.06 -0.47
C GLY A 16 17.04 4.22 -0.49
N GLN A 17 16.81 3.39 0.53
CA GLN A 17 15.58 2.61 0.68
C GLN A 17 14.64 3.25 1.69
N THR A 18 13.34 3.12 1.44
CA THR A 18 12.26 3.59 2.29
C THR A 18 11.47 2.42 2.86
N VAL A 19 10.69 2.67 3.93
CA VAL A 19 9.73 1.69 4.46
C VAL A 19 8.77 1.22 3.36
N TYR A 20 8.38 2.12 2.45
CA TYR A 20 7.57 1.78 1.29
C TYR A 20 8.27 0.77 0.38
N ASP A 21 9.54 0.97 0.02
CA ASP A 21 10.26 0.06 -0.89
C ASP A 21 10.36 -1.36 -0.30
N ALA A 22 10.62 -1.45 1.00
CA ALA A 22 10.69 -2.74 1.69
C ALA A 22 9.33 -3.45 1.72
N LEU A 23 8.25 -2.73 2.05
CA LEU A 23 6.89 -3.26 2.04
C LEU A 23 6.42 -3.64 0.63
N ALA A 24 6.74 -2.84 -0.38
CA ALA A 24 6.42 -3.10 -1.78
C ALA A 24 7.07 -4.39 -2.27
N ARG A 25 8.32 -4.67 -1.86
CA ARG A 25 8.99 -5.94 -2.16
C ARG A 25 8.28 -7.14 -1.50
N ILE A 26 7.92 -7.02 -0.22
CA ILE A 26 7.17 -8.07 0.50
C ILE A 26 5.82 -8.33 -0.20
N HIS A 27 5.10 -7.27 -0.56
CA HIS A 27 3.84 -7.36 -1.28
C HIS A 27 4.01 -7.99 -2.67
N ALA A 28 5.07 -7.66 -3.42
CA ALA A 28 5.35 -8.28 -4.71
C ALA A 28 5.61 -9.79 -4.62
N GLU A 29 6.21 -10.25 -3.52
CA GLU A 29 6.53 -11.67 -3.28
C GLU A 29 5.32 -12.47 -2.77
N LYS A 30 4.51 -11.88 -1.87
CA LYS A 30 3.42 -12.58 -1.16
C LYS A 30 2.02 -12.27 -1.68
N GLY A 31 1.85 -11.13 -2.34
CA GLY A 31 0.55 -10.61 -2.79
C GLY A 31 -0.22 -9.81 -1.74
N HIS A 32 0.18 -9.83 -0.47
CA HIS A 32 -0.40 -9.04 0.63
C HIS A 32 0.63 -8.84 1.75
N ILE A 33 0.42 -7.86 2.61
CA ILE A 33 1.29 -7.59 3.78
C ILE A 33 0.65 -8.10 5.06
N GLU A 34 1.36 -8.99 5.77
CA GLU A 34 0.87 -9.53 7.04
C GLU A 34 1.34 -8.70 8.25
N HIS A 35 0.63 -8.83 9.37
CA HIS A 35 1.06 -8.21 10.63
C HIS A 35 2.47 -8.66 11.07
N ALA A 36 2.82 -9.91 10.79
CA ALA A 36 4.16 -10.44 11.08
C ALA A 36 5.26 -9.72 10.29
N ASP A 37 4.98 -9.33 9.05
CA ASP A 37 5.92 -8.60 8.18
C ASP A 37 6.18 -7.18 8.74
N ILE A 38 5.13 -6.51 9.19
CA ILE A 38 5.22 -5.19 9.84
C ILE A 38 6.10 -5.27 11.09
N LEU A 39 5.88 -6.29 11.93
CA LEU A 39 6.66 -6.48 13.17
C LEU A 39 8.11 -6.86 12.88
N ALA A 40 8.37 -7.68 11.86
CA ALA A 40 9.70 -8.08 11.46
C ALA A 40 10.50 -6.87 10.96
N LEU A 41 9.93 -6.11 10.01
CA LEU A 41 10.58 -4.93 9.43
C LEU A 41 10.83 -3.84 10.49
N ALA A 42 9.88 -3.64 11.41
CA ALA A 42 10.04 -2.69 12.52
C ALA A 42 11.21 -3.07 13.45
N ARG A 43 11.38 -4.37 13.75
CA ARG A 43 12.49 -4.85 14.58
C ARG A 43 13.83 -4.75 13.85
N GLU A 44 13.86 -5.17 12.58
CA GLU A 44 15.07 -5.17 11.74
C GLU A 44 15.69 -3.77 11.64
N HIS A 45 14.85 -2.76 11.45
CA HIS A 45 15.30 -1.38 11.26
C HIS A 45 15.16 -0.49 12.50
N ASN A 46 14.86 -1.08 13.66
CA ASN A 46 14.69 -0.36 14.93
C ASN A 46 13.69 0.82 14.84
N LEU A 47 12.55 0.57 14.18
CA LEU A 47 11.47 1.54 13.96
C LEU A 47 10.27 1.24 14.88
N PRO A 48 9.47 2.25 15.26
CA PRO A 48 8.18 2.03 15.89
C PRO A 48 7.25 1.23 14.96
N PRO A 49 6.66 0.10 15.40
CA PRO A 49 5.75 -0.68 14.57
C PRO A 49 4.54 0.11 14.04
N ALA A 50 4.12 1.15 14.77
CA ALA A 50 3.05 2.04 14.35
C ALA A 50 3.39 2.83 13.07
N HIS A 51 4.66 3.24 12.88
CA HIS A 51 5.06 3.97 11.67
C HIS A 51 5.11 3.07 10.43
N VAL A 52 5.57 1.83 10.62
CA VAL A 52 5.58 0.83 9.53
C VAL A 52 4.15 0.48 9.13
N ARG A 53 3.28 0.24 10.12
CA ARG A 53 1.84 0.01 9.89
C ARG A 53 1.19 1.18 9.15
N ALA A 54 1.43 2.41 9.60
CA ALA A 54 0.88 3.60 8.96
C ALA A 54 1.30 3.69 7.48
N THR A 55 2.54 3.31 7.15
CA THR A 55 2.99 3.26 5.75
C THR A 55 2.28 2.17 4.96
N ALA A 56 2.09 0.97 5.54
CA ALA A 56 1.37 -0.13 4.89
C ALA A 56 -0.11 0.19 4.66
N GLU A 57 -0.76 0.94 5.56
CA GLU A 57 -2.17 1.31 5.46
C GLU A 57 -2.42 2.54 4.58
N PHE A 58 -1.41 3.37 4.34
CA PHE A 58 -1.56 4.61 3.58
C PHE A 58 -1.63 4.40 2.06
N TYR A 59 -0.97 3.35 1.54
CA TYR A 59 -0.91 3.05 0.11
C TYR A 59 -1.79 1.85 -0.22
N ASP A 60 -2.78 2.04 -1.09
CA ASP A 60 -3.71 0.99 -1.50
C ASP A 60 -3.00 -0.20 -2.15
N GLU A 61 -1.85 0.02 -2.81
CA GLU A 61 -1.06 -1.05 -3.42
C GLU A 61 -0.37 -1.96 -2.39
N LEU A 62 -0.33 -1.56 -1.12
CA LEU A 62 0.28 -2.30 -0.01
C LEU A 62 -0.78 -3.04 0.82
N SER A 63 -1.87 -3.50 0.17
CA SER A 63 -3.00 -4.14 0.83
C SER A 63 -2.59 -5.24 1.82
N GLN A 64 -3.24 -5.22 2.99
CA GLN A 64 -3.12 -6.25 4.02
C GLN A 64 -4.11 -7.41 3.83
N THR A 65 -4.94 -7.34 2.79
CA THR A 65 -5.90 -8.40 2.44
C THR A 65 -5.39 -9.17 1.23
N ALA A 66 -5.65 -10.48 1.22
CA ALA A 66 -5.27 -11.33 0.11
C ALA A 66 -5.90 -10.81 -1.20
N PRO A 67 -5.14 -10.74 -2.30
CA PRO A 67 -5.64 -10.18 -3.54
C PRO A 67 -6.77 -11.03 -4.10
N ALA A 68 -7.80 -10.38 -4.63
CA ALA A 68 -8.86 -11.06 -5.36
C ALA A 68 -8.28 -11.83 -6.55
N GLN A 69 -8.92 -12.95 -6.94
CA GLN A 69 -8.50 -13.72 -8.12
C GLN A 69 -8.51 -12.87 -9.42
N ARG A 70 -9.37 -11.84 -9.47
CA ARG A 70 -9.48 -10.90 -10.59
C ARG A 70 -9.75 -9.51 -10.04
N THR A 71 -9.04 -8.51 -10.56
CA THR A 71 -9.22 -7.10 -10.20
C THR A 71 -9.63 -6.30 -11.42
N LEU A 72 -10.71 -5.53 -11.32
CA LEU A 72 -11.15 -4.58 -12.33
C LEU A 72 -10.91 -3.17 -11.78
N LYS A 73 -10.10 -2.37 -12.48
CA LYS A 73 -9.87 -0.96 -12.12
C LYS A 73 -10.59 -0.06 -13.12
N ILE A 74 -11.47 0.81 -12.63
CA ILE A 74 -12.23 1.75 -13.46
C ILE A 74 -11.78 3.17 -13.12
N CYS A 75 -11.43 3.95 -14.15
CA CYS A 75 -11.09 5.36 -13.98
C CYS A 75 -12.31 6.15 -13.49
N ASN A 76 -12.15 6.89 -12.40
CA ASN A 76 -13.16 7.80 -11.84
C ASN A 76 -12.69 9.27 -11.76
N GLY A 77 -11.58 9.60 -12.47
CA GLY A 77 -11.09 10.98 -12.60
C GLY A 77 -12.04 11.87 -13.41
N GLU A 78 -11.82 13.18 -13.40
CA GLU A 78 -12.80 14.18 -13.87
C GLU A 78 -13.19 13.99 -15.34
N ALA A 79 -12.24 13.64 -16.21
CA ALA A 79 -12.52 13.36 -17.61
C ALA A 79 -13.43 12.12 -17.78
N CYS A 80 -13.16 11.06 -17.02
CA CYS A 80 -13.95 9.84 -17.03
C CYS A 80 -15.35 10.09 -16.45
N ARG A 81 -15.46 10.93 -15.42
CA ARG A 81 -16.74 11.33 -14.83
C ARG A 81 -17.59 12.15 -15.80
N ALA A 82 -16.98 13.11 -16.50
CA ALA A 82 -17.64 13.86 -17.57
C ALA A 82 -18.11 12.96 -18.73
N ALA A 83 -17.39 11.86 -18.99
CA ALA A 83 -17.77 10.84 -19.96
C ALA A 83 -18.77 9.80 -19.44
N GLY A 84 -19.21 9.89 -18.18
CA GLY A 84 -20.23 9.00 -17.59
C GLY A 84 -19.70 7.74 -16.90
N CYS A 85 -18.51 7.77 -16.29
CA CYS A 85 -17.95 6.61 -15.58
C CYS A 85 -18.84 6.12 -14.42
N ASP A 86 -19.62 7.00 -13.79
CA ASP A 86 -20.46 6.63 -12.64
C ASP A 86 -21.51 5.57 -13.04
N ALA A 87 -22.12 5.72 -14.22
CA ALA A 87 -23.06 4.73 -14.77
C ALA A 87 -22.37 3.42 -15.20
N LEU A 88 -21.09 3.47 -15.54
CA LEU A 88 -20.29 2.28 -15.80
C LEU A 88 -20.01 1.51 -14.50
N ILE A 89 -19.65 2.22 -13.43
CA ILE A 89 -19.40 1.63 -12.12
C ILE A 89 -20.68 0.96 -11.59
N GLU A 90 -21.82 1.67 -11.59
CA GLU A 90 -23.10 1.13 -11.11
C GLU A 90 -23.51 -0.15 -11.87
N ARG A 91 -23.32 -0.17 -13.19
CA ARG A 91 -23.57 -1.36 -14.00
C ARG A 91 -22.64 -2.52 -13.63
N CYS A 92 -21.35 -2.24 -13.44
CA CYS A 92 -20.40 -3.27 -13.02
C CYS A 92 -20.73 -3.83 -11.64
N GLU A 93 -21.13 -2.99 -10.68
CA GLU A 93 -21.55 -3.43 -9.35
C GLU A 93 -22.78 -4.34 -9.41
N THR A 94 -23.77 -3.97 -10.23
CA THR A 94 -25.00 -4.75 -10.43
C THR A 94 -24.72 -6.08 -11.12
N ASP A 95 -23.97 -6.07 -12.22
CA ASP A 95 -23.72 -7.25 -13.05
C ASP A 95 -22.79 -8.26 -12.36
N LEU A 96 -21.83 -7.77 -11.57
CA LEU A 96 -20.85 -8.59 -10.86
C LEU A 96 -21.25 -8.90 -9.40
N ALA A 97 -22.32 -8.28 -8.89
CA ALA A 97 -22.77 -8.37 -7.51
C ALA A 97 -21.65 -8.05 -6.49
N VAL A 98 -20.88 -6.99 -6.76
CA VAL A 98 -19.81 -6.48 -5.89
C VAL A 98 -19.98 -4.97 -5.69
N THR A 99 -19.30 -4.41 -4.69
CA THR A 99 -19.22 -2.95 -4.48
C THR A 99 -17.81 -2.48 -4.77
N ALA A 100 -17.67 -1.31 -5.40
CA ALA A 100 -16.38 -0.66 -5.59
C ALA A 100 -15.71 -0.40 -4.22
N GLY A 101 -14.45 -0.78 -4.12
CA GLY A 101 -13.61 -0.64 -2.92
C GLY A 101 -12.76 0.62 -2.94
#